data_AF-A0A8J5ZEI9-F1
#
_entry.id   AF-A0A8J5ZEI9-F1
#
_cell.length_a   1.000
_cell.length_b   1.000
_cell.length_c   1.000
_cell.angle_alpha   90.00
_cell.angle_beta   90.00
_cell.angle_gamma   90.00
#
_symmetry.space_group_name_H-M   'P 1'
#
loop_
_entity.id
_entity.type
_entity.pdbx_description
1 polymer ?
#
loop_
_entity_poly.entity_id
_entity_poly.type
_entity_poly.pdbx_seq_one_letter_code
_entity_poly.pdbx_strand_id
1 'polypeptide(L)'
;MSFSPPPTVFASENYHIWVVKMKTYLQAHDLWNVVEADIEPSPLRANPTIAQIKQHGEDCAKKYKAISCLQNGVSDVIFTRIMACDTPKQAWESLKEEFKGLD
;
A
#
# COMPACT_ATOMS: atom_id res chain seq x y z
N MET A 1 -14.62 9.46 -14.75
CA MET A 1 -13.71 8.87 -13.75
C MET A 1 -13.40 7.46 -14.20
N SER A 2 -12.13 7.15 -14.47
CA SER A 2 -11.73 5.78 -14.82
C SER A 2 -11.75 4.96 -13.53
N PHE A 3 -12.72 4.05 -13.41
CA PHE A 3 -12.71 3.03 -12.36
C PHE A 3 -11.80 1.91 -12.84
N SER A 4 -10.54 1.92 -12.41
CA SER A 4 -9.75 0.71 -12.48
C SER A 4 -10.34 -0.28 -11.47
N PRO A 5 -10.83 -1.46 -11.88
CA PRO A 5 -11.30 -2.44 -10.92
C PRO A 5 -10.16 -2.82 -9.97
N PRO A 6 -10.45 -3.11 -8.69
CA PRO A 6 -9.44 -3.54 -7.75
C PRO A 6 -8.69 -4.77 -8.29
N PRO A 7 -7.40 -4.93 -7.96
CA PRO A 7 -6.63 -6.08 -8.40
C PRO A 7 -7.30 -7.37 -7.97
N THR A 8 -7.13 -8.43 -8.77
CA THR A 8 -7.55 -9.77 -8.37
C THR A 8 -6.89 -10.15 -7.05
N VAL A 9 -7.65 -10.74 -6.14
CA VAL A 9 -7.15 -11.20 -4.83
C VAL A 9 -6.04 -12.23 -5.03
N PHE A 10 -4.91 -12.03 -4.37
CA PHE A 10 -3.81 -13.00 -4.32
C PHE A 10 -4.12 -14.09 -3.31
N ALA A 11 -4.14 -15.34 -3.77
CA ALA A 11 -4.39 -16.51 -2.94
C ALA A 11 -3.24 -17.52 -3.05
N SER A 12 -1.99 -17.05 -2.98
CA SER A 12 -0.73 -17.83 -3.05
C SER A 12 -0.33 -18.39 -4.42
N GLU A 13 -1.11 -18.12 -5.47
CA GLU A 13 -0.79 -18.50 -6.85
C GLU A 13 -0.54 -17.27 -7.74
N ASN A 14 0.27 -17.45 -8.79
CA ASN A 14 0.54 -16.40 -9.79
C ASN A 14 1.06 -15.09 -9.17
N TYR A 15 1.95 -15.19 -8.18
CA TYR A 15 2.43 -14.04 -7.43
C TYR A 15 3.00 -12.94 -8.34
N HIS A 16 3.76 -13.31 -9.37
CA HIS A 16 4.32 -12.36 -10.34
C HIS A 16 3.23 -11.56 -11.09
N ILE A 17 2.11 -12.19 -11.45
CA ILE A 17 0.97 -11.51 -12.09
C ILE A 17 0.33 -10.53 -11.11
N TRP A 18 0.13 -10.97 -9.87
CA TRP A 18 -0.45 -10.13 -8.83
C TRP A 18 0.41 -8.90 -8.55
N VAL A 19 1.73 -9.05 -8.42
CA VAL A 19 2.68 -7.95 -8.21
C VAL A 19 2.52 -6.89 -9.29
N VAL A 20 2.49 -7.29 -10.57
CA VAL A 20 2.32 -6.36 -11.70
C VAL A 20 0.97 -5.64 -11.61
N LYS A 21 -0.13 -6.36 -11.37
CA LYS A 21 -1.47 -5.78 -11.25
C LYS A 21 -1.59 -4.81 -10.07
N MET A 22 -1.13 -5.22 -8.89
CA MET A 22 -1.20 -4.41 -7.68
C MET A 22 -0.34 -3.15 -7.79
N LYS A 23 0.89 -3.27 -8.30
CA LYS A 23 1.75 -2.09 -8.55
C LYS A 23 1.10 -1.12 -9.53
N THR A 24 0.57 -1.62 -10.65
CA THR A 24 -0.13 -0.79 -11.65
C THR A 24 -1.33 -0.08 -11.04
N TYR A 25 -2.12 -0.78 -10.21
CA TYR A 25 -3.25 -0.21 -9.50
C TYR A 25 -2.79 0.91 -8.55
N LEU A 26 -1.80 0.67 -7.70
CA LEU A 26 -1.26 1.70 -6.80
C LEU A 26 -0.71 2.91 -7.56
N GLN A 27 -0.08 2.72 -8.72
CA GLN A 27 0.40 3.82 -9.57
C GLN A 27 -0.77 4.64 -10.14
N ALA A 28 -1.82 3.98 -10.64
CA ALA A 28 -3.02 4.66 -11.16
C ALA A 28 -3.75 5.51 -10.10
N HIS A 29 -3.56 5.19 -8.82
CA HIS A 29 -4.15 5.89 -7.68
C HIS A 29 -3.19 6.87 -6.98
N ASP A 30 -1.99 7.12 -7.52
CA ASP A 30 -0.94 7.94 -6.89
C ASP A 30 -0.54 7.45 -5.48
N LEU A 31 -0.57 6.12 -5.29
CA LEU A 31 -0.23 5.45 -4.03
C LEU A 31 1.12 4.72 -4.10
N TRP A 32 1.67 4.45 -5.28
CA TRP A 32 2.95 3.73 -5.38
C TRP A 32 4.10 4.48 -4.68
N ASN A 33 4.10 5.81 -4.76
CA ASN A 33 5.13 6.64 -4.13
C ASN A 33 5.19 6.44 -2.60
N VAL A 34 4.04 6.25 -1.93
CA VAL A 34 4.01 6.01 -0.47
C VAL A 34 4.45 4.59 -0.11
N VAL A 35 4.37 3.64 -1.04
CA VAL A 35 4.89 2.27 -0.85
C VAL A 35 6.40 2.21 -1.06
N GLU A 36 6.91 2.89 -2.08
CA GLU A 36 8.34 2.83 -2.44
C GLU A 36 9.22 3.66 -1.48
N ALA A 37 8.80 4.90 -1.22
CA ALA A 37 9.61 5.86 -0.47
C ALA A 37 9.48 5.73 1.05
N ASP A 38 8.60 4.86 1.57
CA ASP A 38 8.31 4.70 3.00
C ASP A 38 8.00 6.03 3.69
N ILE A 39 7.25 6.89 3.01
CA ILE A 39 6.99 8.24 3.51
C ILE A 39 6.01 8.14 4.67
N GLU A 40 6.56 8.03 5.87
CA GLU A 40 5.89 8.33 7.12
C GLU A 40 5.53 9.83 7.11
N PRO A 41 4.24 10.18 7.25
CA PRO A 41 3.85 11.57 7.43
C PRO A 41 4.61 12.15 8.61
N SER A 42 5.47 13.13 8.34
CA SER A 42 6.27 13.74 9.40
C SER A 42 5.34 14.41 10.42
N PRO A 43 5.64 14.30 11.73
CA PRO A 43 4.82 14.95 12.76
C PRO A 43 4.65 16.44 12.47
N LEU A 44 3.44 16.95 12.69
CA LEU A 44 3.20 18.38 12.61
C LEU A 44 4.07 19.12 13.64
N ARG A 45 4.69 20.22 13.21
CA ARG A 45 5.41 21.14 14.11
C ARG A 45 4.43 21.78 15.12
N ALA A 46 4.94 22.37 16.19
CA ALA A 46 4.13 22.96 17.27
C ALA A 46 3.11 24.02 16.79
N ASN A 47 3.44 24.82 15.76
CA ASN A 47 2.56 25.83 15.16
C ASN A 47 2.46 25.62 13.64
N PRO A 48 1.66 24.64 13.19
CA PRO A 48 1.53 24.35 11.77
C PRO A 48 0.62 25.37 11.10
N THR A 49 0.88 25.68 9.83
CA THR A 49 -0.06 26.46 9.01
C THR A 49 -1.24 25.58 8.59
N ILE A 50 -2.35 26.20 8.17
CA ILE A 50 -3.52 25.46 7.64
C ILE A 50 -3.10 24.57 6.45
N ALA A 51 -2.20 25.06 5.59
CA ALA A 51 -1.67 24.29 4.47
C ALA A 51 -0.89 23.05 4.94
N GLN A 52 -0.09 23.15 6.01
CA GLN A 52 0.64 22.01 6.57
C GLN A 52 -0.28 20.97 7.20
N ILE A 53 -1.32 21.40 7.91
CA ILE A 53 -2.32 20.49 8.48
C ILE A 53 -3.05 19.73 7.37
N LYS A 54 -3.45 20.44 6.30
CA LYS A 54 -4.12 19.84 5.15
C LYS A 54 -3.22 18.81 4.45
N GLN A 55 -1.96 19.16 4.17
CA GLN A 55 -1.01 18.26 3.53
C GLN A 55 -0.76 17.01 4.37
N HIS A 56 -0.53 17.17 5.68
CA HIS A 56 -0.35 16.02 6.59
C HIS A 56 -1.57 15.09 6.58
N GLY A 57 -2.78 15.64 6.58
CA GLY A 57 -4.01 14.85 6.46
C GLY A 57 -4.10 14.08 5.14
N GLU A 58 -3.70 14.69 4.02
CA GLU A 58 -3.65 14.05 2.71
C GLU A 58 -2.60 12.93 2.68
N ASP A 59 -1.42 13.15 3.25
CA ASP A 59 -0.33 12.17 3.32
C ASP A 59 -0.73 10.97 4.19
N CYS A 60 -1.30 11.20 5.37
CA CYS A 60 -1.87 10.14 6.21
C CYS A 60 -2.95 9.35 5.45
N ALA A 61 -3.84 10.04 4.74
CA ALA A 61 -4.89 9.38 3.98
C ALA A 61 -4.32 8.51 2.85
N LYS A 62 -3.27 8.97 2.14
CA LYS A 62 -2.59 8.16 1.12
C LYS A 62 -1.92 6.93 1.74
N LYS A 63 -1.24 7.07 2.88
CA LYS A 63 -0.64 5.95 3.61
C LYS A 63 -1.67 4.85 3.91
N TYR A 64 -2.78 5.20 4.56
CA TYR A 64 -3.80 4.23 4.93
C TYR A 64 -4.55 3.64 3.72
N LYS A 65 -4.75 4.43 2.65
CA LYS A 65 -5.28 3.92 1.39
C LYS A 65 -4.37 2.86 0.79
N ALA A 66 -3.06 3.10 0.75
CA ALA A 66 -2.11 2.12 0.22
C ALA A 66 -2.10 0.82 1.04
N ILE A 67 -2.09 0.91 2.38
CA ILE A 67 -2.23 -0.27 3.26
C ILE A 67 -3.52 -1.03 2.96
N SER A 68 -4.66 -0.33 2.87
CA SER A 68 -5.94 -0.94 2.56
C SER A 68 -5.95 -1.64 1.20
N CYS A 69 -5.31 -1.05 0.18
CA CYS A 69 -5.17 -1.68 -1.13
C CYS A 69 -4.39 -3.00 -1.07
N LEU A 70 -3.29 -3.03 -0.31
CA LEU A 70 -2.48 -4.24 -0.12
C LEU A 70 -3.26 -5.32 0.62
N GLN A 71 -3.93 -4.95 1.72
CA GLN A 71 -4.74 -5.86 2.53
C GLN A 71 -5.92 -6.45 1.76
N ASN A 72 -6.66 -5.62 1.01
CA ASN A 72 -7.78 -6.08 0.19
C ASN A 72 -7.32 -6.85 -1.06
N GLY A 73 -6.05 -6.71 -1.43
CA GLY A 73 -5.46 -7.39 -2.57
C GLY A 73 -5.02 -8.82 -2.29
N VAL A 74 -5.10 -9.29 -1.05
CA VAL A 74 -4.63 -10.62 -0.63
C VAL A 74 -5.76 -11.40 0.06
N SER A 75 -5.66 -12.73 0.09
CA SER A 75 -6.61 -13.57 0.81
C SER A 75 -6.47 -13.39 2.33
N ASP A 76 -7.49 -13.76 3.10
CA ASP A 76 -7.47 -13.63 4.57
C ASP A 76 -6.27 -14.33 5.22
N VAL A 77 -5.86 -15.48 4.66
CA VAL A 77 -4.67 -16.22 5.14
C VAL A 77 -3.41 -15.37 5.00
N ILE A 78 -3.23 -14.73 3.85
CA ILE A 78 -2.06 -13.88 3.57
C ILE A 78 -2.19 -12.55 4.30
N PHE A 79 -3.40 -12.03 4.48
CA PHE A 79 -3.65 -10.85 5.32
C PHE A 79 -3.08 -11.04 6.72
N THR A 80 -3.23 -12.23 7.34
CA THR A 80 -2.64 -12.48 8.67
C THR A 80 -1.12 -12.34 8.72
N ARG A 81 -0.43 -12.46 7.57
CA ARG A 81 1.03 -12.27 7.46
C ARG A 81 1.43 -10.80 7.51
N ILE A 82 0.59 -9.92 6.97
CA ILE A 82 0.85 -8.49 6.86
C ILE A 82 0.05 -7.62 7.84
N MET A 83 -0.85 -8.20 8.64
CA MET A 83 -1.75 -7.45 9.52
C MET A 83 -1.04 -6.62 10.60
N ALA A 84 0.20 -6.99 10.94
CA ALA A 84 1.06 -6.28 11.90
C ALA A 84 2.02 -5.28 11.23
N CYS A 85 1.93 -5.06 9.92
CA CYS A 85 2.77 -4.08 9.23
C CYS A 85 2.23 -2.67 9.43
N ASP A 86 3.08 -1.77 9.90
CA ASP A 86 2.70 -0.38 10.22
C ASP A 86 2.79 0.55 9.01
N THR A 87 3.57 0.17 7.98
CA THR A 87 3.76 0.96 6.76
C THR A 87 3.39 0.18 5.50
N PRO A 88 2.94 0.88 4.43
CA PRO A 88 2.69 0.24 3.14
C PRO A 88 3.93 -0.49 2.59
N LYS A 89 5.13 0.05 2.82
CA LYS A 89 6.39 -0.56 2.39
C LYS A 89 6.66 -1.86 3.12
N GLN A 90 6.49 -1.88 4.44
CA GLN A 90 6.70 -3.08 5.23
C GLN A 90 5.75 -4.20 4.78
N ALA A 91 4.48 -3.88 4.54
CA ALA A 91 3.52 -4.85 4.01
C ALA A 91 3.94 -5.36 2.62
N TRP A 92 4.34 -4.46 1.72
CA TRP A 92 4.79 -4.82 0.38
C TRP A 92 6.04 -5.70 0.36
N GLU A 93 7.08 -5.33 1.11
CA GLU A 93 8.32 -6.12 1.17
C GLU A 93 8.10 -7.45 1.91
N SER A 94 7.23 -7.51 2.93
CA SER A 94 6.87 -8.79 3.58
C SER A 94 6.26 -9.77 2.59
N LEU A 95 5.31 -9.32 1.75
CA LEU A 95 4.75 -10.14 0.68
C LEU A 95 5.82 -10.57 -0.34
N LYS A 96 6.75 -9.68 -0.66
CA LYS A 96 7.83 -9.99 -1.60
C LYS A 96 8.84 -10.97 -1.03
N GLU A 97 9.16 -10.88 0.26
CA GLU A 97 10.07 -11.81 0.90
C GLU A 97 9.47 -13.20 1.06
N GLU A 98 8.20 -13.29 1.43
CA GLU A 98 7.50 -14.56 1.64
C GLU A 98 7.22 -15.29 0.33
N PHE A 99 6.93 -14.56 -0.76
CA PHE A 99 6.48 -15.15 -2.03
C PHE A 99 7.46 -14.98 -3.20
N LYS A 100 8.64 -14.38 -3.03
CA LYS A 100 9.66 -14.35 -4.09
C LYS A 100 10.11 -15.77 -4.44
N GLY A 101 10.06 -16.10 -5.73
CA GLY A 101 10.51 -17.40 -6.24
C GLY A 101 9.50 -18.53 -6.08
N LEU A 102 8.27 -18.25 -5.62
CA LEU A 102 7.14 -19.15 -5.78
C LEU A 102 6.52 -18.90 -7.16
N ASP A 103 6.73 -19.83 -8.08
CA ASP A 103 5.93 -20.04 -9.29
C ASP A 103 5.23 -21.40 -9.20
#